data_AF-A0A356RDN1-F1
#
_entry.id   AF-A0A356RDN1-F1
#
_cell.length_a   1.000
_cell.length_b   1.000
_cell.length_c   1.000
_cell.angle_alpha   90.00
_cell.angle_beta   90.00
_cell.angle_gamma   90.00
#
_symmetry.space_group_name_H-M   'P 1'
#
loop_
_entity.id
_entity.type
_entity.pdbx_description
1 polymer ?
#
loop_
_entity_poly.entity_id
_entity_poly.type
_entity_poly.pdbx_seq_one_letter_code
_entity_poly.pdbx_strand_id
1 'polypeptide(L)'
;MENYFYNDGEMKQSEGQFEITYYLEGNIVTRTRVYDLIKKEVLPDDTVYRIQRQLWSDPTKGTSSYSFSGHEAVIRAVAQPGTDAIEILVIGETFIQSVKSTATYFVISRSKRIKQQVFCELTTSKYSMW
;
A
#
# COMPACT_ATOMS: atom_id res chain seq x y z
N MET A 1 -10.77 -4.90 11.58
CA MET A 1 -10.17 -4.64 10.25
C MET A 1 -10.71 -5.69 9.31
N GLU A 2 -11.01 -5.35 8.06
CA GLU A 2 -11.39 -6.34 7.05
C GLU A 2 -10.14 -6.72 6.26
N ASN A 3 -9.71 -7.98 6.40
CA ASN A 3 -8.59 -8.55 5.68
C ASN A 3 -9.07 -9.81 4.96
N TYR A 4 -8.57 -10.04 3.76
CA TYR A 4 -8.85 -11.23 2.97
C TYR A 4 -7.54 -11.79 2.40
N PHE A 5 -7.45 -13.11 2.34
CA PHE A 5 -6.35 -13.81 1.69
C PHE A 5 -6.89 -14.85 0.71
N TYR A 6 -6.20 -15.02 -0.41
CA TYR A 6 -6.54 -16.05 -1.38
C TYR A 6 -6.00 -17.40 -0.91
N ASN A 7 -6.89 -18.38 -0.75
CA ASN A 7 -6.54 -19.74 -0.38
C ASN A 7 -7.51 -20.72 -1.05
N ASP A 8 -6.98 -21.75 -1.70
CA ASP A 8 -7.75 -22.81 -2.36
C ASP A 8 -8.73 -22.33 -3.45
N GLY A 9 -8.41 -21.28 -4.20
CA GLY A 9 -9.30 -20.79 -5.26
C GLY A 9 -10.23 -19.65 -4.86
N GLU A 10 -10.35 -19.36 -3.56
CA GLU A 10 -11.32 -18.41 -3.03
C GLU A 10 -10.68 -17.36 -2.10
N MET A 11 -11.30 -16.17 -2.02
CA MET A 11 -10.92 -15.13 -1.07
C MET A 11 -11.57 -15.40 0.28
N LYS A 12 -10.78 -15.78 1.28
CA LYS A 12 -11.26 -16.05 2.64
C LYS A 12 -11.01 -14.84 3.53
N GLN A 13 -12.01 -14.46 4.32
CA GLN A 13 -11.85 -13.40 5.32
C GLN A 13 -10.90 -13.85 6.43
N SER A 14 -10.12 -12.92 6.96
CA SER A 14 -9.18 -13.09 8.05
C SER A 14 -9.28 -11.91 8.99
N GLU A 15 -8.95 -12.13 10.26
CA GLU A 15 -8.76 -11.04 11.22
C GLU A 15 -7.53 -10.18 10.83
N GLY A 16 -6.58 -10.78 10.11
CA GLY A 16 -5.31 -10.17 9.71
C GLY A 16 -4.32 -10.09 10.87
N GLN A 17 -3.06 -10.44 10.58
CA GLN A 17 -1.99 -10.43 11.57
C GLN A 17 -1.21 -9.11 11.59
N PHE A 18 -1.21 -8.37 10.48
CA PHE A 18 -0.32 -7.23 10.29
C PHE A 18 -1.08 -5.94 10.00
N GLU A 19 -0.62 -4.84 10.59
CA GLU A 19 -0.94 -3.48 10.15
C GLU A 19 0.24 -2.94 9.34
N ILE A 20 -0.02 -2.51 8.11
CA ILE A 20 1.04 -2.10 7.18
C ILE A 20 0.88 -0.62 6.84
N THR A 21 1.95 0.15 7.03
CA THR A 21 2.01 1.56 6.66
C THR A 21 2.81 1.74 5.38
N TYR A 22 2.25 2.52 4.47
CA TYR A 22 2.89 2.91 3.22
C TYR A 22 3.05 4.43 3.16
N TYR A 23 4.21 4.88 2.71
CA TYR A 23 4.48 6.27 2.37
C TYR A 23 4.54 6.43 0.86
N LEU A 24 3.78 7.38 0.31
CA LEU A 24 3.74 7.66 -1.12
C LEU A 24 4.41 9.00 -1.39
N GLU A 25 5.47 9.01 -2.20
CA GLU A 25 6.17 10.21 -2.64
C GLU A 25 6.43 10.13 -4.15
N GLY A 26 5.76 11.00 -4.91
CA GLY A 26 5.90 11.07 -6.37
C GLY A 26 5.58 9.74 -7.07
N ASN A 27 6.63 8.99 -7.43
CA ASN A 27 6.55 7.69 -8.14
C ASN A 27 6.91 6.48 -7.31
N ILE A 28 7.13 6.70 -6.02
CA ILE A 28 7.65 5.72 -5.10
C ILE A 28 6.60 5.50 -4.02
N VAL A 29 6.28 4.24 -3.77
CA VAL A 29 5.60 3.82 -2.54
C VAL A 29 6.64 3.08 -1.73
N THR A 30 6.81 3.46 -0.47
CA THR A 30 7.69 2.76 0.47
C THR A 30 6.83 2.11 1.54
N ARG A 31 7.00 0.81 1.79
CA ARG A 31 6.42 0.17 2.98
C ARG A 31 7.31 0.54 4.15
N THR A 32 6.85 1.44 5.01
CA THR A 32 7.66 2.04 6.08
C THR A 32 7.50 1.35 7.42
N ARG A 33 6.46 0.52 7.58
CA ARG A 33 6.15 -0.16 8.83
C ARG A 33 5.31 -1.41 8.58
N VAL A 34 5.70 -2.51 9.20
CA VAL A 34 4.88 -3.72 9.31
C VAL A 34 4.74 -4.04 10.80
N TYR A 35 3.58 -3.78 11.38
CA TYR A 35 3.31 -4.04 12.80
C TYR A 35 2.59 -5.37 12.97
N ASP A 36 3.18 -6.30 13.72
CA ASP A 36 2.57 -7.59 14.07
C ASP A 36 1.61 -7.40 15.26
N LEU A 37 0.32 -7.62 15.01
CA LEU A 37 -0.75 -7.44 16.00
C LEU A 37 -0.74 -8.52 17.08
N ILE A 38 -0.17 -9.70 16.81
CA ILE A 38 -0.08 -10.83 17.74
C ILE A 38 1.13 -10.63 18.65
N LYS A 39 2.31 -10.40 18.06
CA LYS A 39 3.57 -10.24 18.78
C LYS A 39 3.77 -8.85 19.37
N LYS A 40 2.98 -7.86 18.95
CA LYS A 40 3.06 -6.46 19.38
C LYS A 40 4.43 -5.82 19.07
N GLU A 41 5.00 -6.15 17.91
CA GLU A 41 6.31 -5.65 17.48
C GLU A 41 6.25 -5.05 16.09
N VAL A 42 7.17 -4.12 15.80
CA VAL A 42 7.39 -3.59 14.45
C VAL A 42 8.49 -4.39 13.79
N LEU A 43 8.14 -5.02 12.67
CA LEU A 43 9.10 -5.67 11.79
C LEU A 43 9.74 -4.61 10.88
N PRO A 44 11.08 -4.56 10.79
CA PRO A 44 11.75 -3.65 9.88
C PRO A 44 11.41 -4.04 8.44
N ASP A 45 11.05 -3.03 7.64
CA ASP A 45 10.75 -3.19 6.23
C ASP A 45 11.02 -1.86 5.52
N ASP A 46 11.77 -1.91 4.43
CA ASP A 46 12.12 -0.78 3.59
C ASP A 46 11.79 -1.07 2.11
N THR A 47 10.84 -1.97 1.85
CA THR A 47 10.45 -2.36 0.51
C THR A 47 9.99 -1.14 -0.30
N VAL A 48 10.70 -0.87 -1.40
CA VAL A 48 10.42 0.23 -2.32
C VAL A 48 9.69 -0.29 -3.55
N TYR A 49 8.50 0.25 -3.79
CA TYR A 49 7.68 -0.03 -4.97
C TYR A 49 7.75 1.13 -5.94
N ARG A 50 7.87 0.82 -7.22
CA ARG A 50 7.83 1.81 -8.31
C ARG A 50 6.48 1.80 -8.99
N ILE A 51 5.83 2.96 -9.06
CA ILE A 51 4.55 3.13 -9.75
C ILE A 51 4.74 2.90 -11.25
N GLN A 52 3.94 2.01 -11.80
CA GLN A 52 3.96 1.67 -13.22
C GLN A 52 3.07 2.62 -14.01
N ARG A 53 3.63 3.79 -14.36
CA ARG A 53 2.92 4.84 -15.12
C ARG A 53 2.63 4.51 -16.58
N GLN A 54 3.15 3.39 -17.07
CA GLN A 54 2.93 2.97 -18.45
C GLN A 54 1.54 2.34 -18.65
N LEU A 55 0.84 2.02 -17.56
CA LEU A 55 -0.47 1.39 -17.59
C LEU A 55 -1.57 2.39 -17.94
N TRP A 56 -2.57 1.95 -18.71
CA TRP A 56 -3.78 2.76 -18.99
C TRP A 56 -4.58 3.10 -17.73
N SER A 57 -4.41 2.34 -16.66
CA SER A 57 -5.03 2.62 -15.36
C SER A 57 -4.30 3.69 -14.54
N ASP A 58 -3.20 4.27 -15.03
CA ASP A 58 -2.49 5.33 -14.31
C ASP A 58 -3.34 6.60 -14.26
N PRO A 59 -3.74 7.06 -13.07
CA PRO A 59 -4.58 8.27 -12.94
C PRO A 59 -3.87 9.57 -13.36
N THR A 60 -2.56 9.53 -13.64
CA THR A 60 -1.76 10.70 -14.04
C THR A 60 -1.58 10.86 -15.55
N LYS A 61 -2.01 9.89 -16.37
CA LYS A 61 -1.94 9.97 -17.85
C LYS A 61 -3.25 10.46 -18.46
N GLY A 62 -3.33 11.77 -18.71
CA GLY A 62 -4.20 12.36 -19.75
C GLY A 62 -5.55 12.94 -19.28
N THR A 63 -5.63 14.28 -19.32
CA THR A 63 -6.80 15.10 -19.69
C THR A 63 -8.16 14.87 -18.99
N SER A 64 -8.44 15.74 -18.00
CA SER A 64 -9.67 16.58 -17.86
C SER A 64 -11.08 15.98 -17.97
N SER A 65 -11.27 14.69 -17.75
CA SER A 65 -12.59 14.15 -17.35
C SER A 65 -12.35 12.89 -16.52
N TYR A 66 -12.46 13.04 -15.20
CA TYR A 66 -12.51 11.95 -14.23
C TYR A 66 -13.74 11.07 -14.47
N SER A 67 -13.74 10.27 -15.53
CA SER A 67 -14.72 9.22 -15.74
C SER A 67 -14.21 8.23 -16.80
N PHE A 68 -13.33 7.31 -16.41
CA PHE A 68 -13.67 5.92 -16.69
C PHE A 68 -14.93 5.69 -15.85
N SER A 69 -16.10 5.84 -16.46
CA SER A 69 -17.39 5.68 -15.78
C SER A 69 -17.42 4.31 -15.10
N GLY A 70 -17.09 4.27 -13.81
CA GLY A 70 -17.10 3.06 -12.96
C GLY A 70 -15.77 2.61 -12.35
N HIS A 71 -14.61 3.21 -12.63
CA HIS A 71 -13.33 2.74 -12.04
C HIS A 71 -12.56 3.86 -11.34
N GLU A 72 -12.57 3.82 -10.01
CA GLU A 72 -11.78 4.69 -9.13
C GLU A 72 -10.28 4.65 -9.49
N ALA A 73 -9.57 5.76 -9.26
CA ALA A 73 -8.13 5.83 -9.49
C ALA A 73 -7.39 4.74 -8.69
N VAL A 74 -6.76 3.80 -9.41
CA VAL A 74 -5.99 2.71 -8.81
C VAL A 74 -4.51 2.91 -9.07
N ILE A 75 -3.71 3.11 -8.02
CA ILE A 75 -2.25 3.13 -8.15
C ILE A 75 -1.77 1.68 -8.22
N ARG A 76 -0.96 1.36 -9.24
CA ARG A 76 -0.27 0.07 -9.35
C ARG A 76 1.23 0.28 -9.25
N ALA A 77 1.85 -0.38 -8.27
CA ALA A 77 3.27 -0.30 -8.02
C ALA A 77 3.89 -1.70 -7.91
N VAL A 78 5.14 -1.85 -8.33
CA VAL A 78 5.86 -3.14 -8.31
C VAL A 78 7.13 -3.01 -7.50
N ALA A 79 7.38 -3.98 -6.63
CA ALA A 79 8.62 -4.14 -5.89
C ALA A 79 9.19 -5.55 -6.09
N GLN A 80 10.47 -5.69 -5.76
CA GLN A 80 11.16 -6.97 -5.63
C GLN A 80 11.68 -7.08 -4.19
N PRO A 81 10.85 -7.48 -3.22
CA PRO A 81 11.30 -7.65 -1.85
C PRO A 81 12.22 -8.87 -1.74
N GLY A 82 13.50 -8.66 -1.41
CA GLY A 82 14.49 -9.75 -1.39
C GLY A 82 14.98 -10.13 -2.79
N THR A 83 15.50 -11.35 -2.95
CA THR A 83 16.20 -11.77 -4.18
C THR A 83 15.34 -12.52 -5.20
N ASP A 84 14.23 -13.12 -4.76
CA ASP A 84 13.43 -14.06 -5.56
C ASP A 84 11.92 -13.78 -5.52
N ALA A 85 11.50 -12.64 -4.96
CA ALA A 85 10.10 -12.27 -4.89
C ALA A 85 9.76 -11.10 -5.80
N ILE A 86 8.56 -11.14 -6.37
CA ILE A 86 7.91 -9.99 -7.01
C ILE A 86 6.63 -9.70 -6.22
N GLU A 87 6.44 -8.43 -5.87
CA GLU A 87 5.23 -7.96 -5.19
C GLU A 87 4.58 -6.84 -6.00
N ILE A 88 3.31 -7.05 -6.36
CA ILE A 88 2.48 -6.05 -7.04
C ILE A 88 1.52 -5.46 -6.02
N LEU A 89 1.58 -4.15 -5.84
CA LEU A 89 0.70 -3.40 -4.96
C LEU A 89 -0.36 -2.65 -5.78
N VAL A 90 -1.61 -2.76 -5.34
CA VAL A 90 -2.77 -2.12 -5.92
C VAL A 90 -3.44 -1.29 -4.83
N ILE A 91 -3.34 0.04 -4.94
CA ILE A 91 -3.91 0.98 -3.96
C ILE A 91 -5.17 1.57 -4.57
N GLY A 92 -6.33 1.13 -4.07
CA GLY A 92 -7.62 1.72 -4.37
C GLY A 92 -7.99 2.81 -3.36
N GLU A 93 -9.21 3.34 -3.48
CA GLU A 93 -9.68 4.37 -2.55
C GLU A 93 -9.87 3.81 -1.13
N THR A 94 -10.51 2.65 -1.02
CA THR A 94 -10.93 2.01 0.24
C THR A 94 -10.14 0.76 0.60
N PHE A 95 -9.21 0.34 -0.25
CA PHE A 95 -8.45 -0.89 -0.07
C PHE A 95 -7.00 -0.79 -0.56
N ILE A 96 -6.17 -1.67 -0.03
CA ILE A 96 -4.86 -2.01 -0.58
C ILE A 96 -4.86 -3.51 -0.84
N GLN A 97 -4.46 -3.92 -2.04
CA GLN A 97 -4.24 -5.32 -2.39
C GLN A 97 -2.77 -5.52 -2.72
N SER A 98 -2.19 -6.60 -2.21
CA SER A 98 -0.85 -7.05 -2.55
C SER A 98 -0.93 -8.44 -3.19
N VAL A 99 -0.19 -8.62 -4.27
CA VAL A 99 0.03 -9.91 -4.92
C VAL A 99 1.51 -10.20 -4.85
N LYS A 100 1.90 -11.15 -4.00
CA LYS A 100 3.28 -11.58 -3.81
C LYS A 100 3.48 -12.95 -4.43
N SER A 101 4.45 -13.05 -5.32
CA SER A 101 4.89 -14.31 -5.90
C SER A 101 6.37 -14.53 -5.58
N THR A 102 6.71 -15.74 -5.16
CA THR A 102 8.08 -16.24 -5.05
C THR A 102 8.21 -17.48 -5.93
N ALA A 103 9.38 -18.13 -5.92
CA ALA A 103 9.57 -19.43 -6.58
C ALA A 103 8.72 -20.56 -5.95
N THR A 104 8.29 -20.42 -4.70
CA THR A 104 7.69 -21.51 -3.92
C THR A 104 6.25 -21.26 -3.50
N TYR A 105 5.79 -20.01 -3.48
CA TYR A 105 4.43 -19.69 -3.11
C TYR A 105 3.90 -18.42 -3.79
N PHE A 106 2.58 -18.33 -3.81
CA PHE A 106 1.83 -17.20 -4.35
C PHE A 106 0.76 -16.79 -3.34
N VAL A 107 0.73 -15.51 -2.97
CA VAL A 107 -0.21 -14.95 -1.98
C VAL A 107 -0.86 -13.70 -2.56
N ILE A 108 -2.19 -13.67 -2.53
CA ILE A 108 -2.97 -12.45 -2.74
C ILE A 108 -3.57 -12.05 -1.40
N SER A 109 -3.34 -10.82 -0.98
CA SER A 109 -3.95 -10.23 0.21
C SER A 109 -4.69 -8.95 -0.15
N ARG A 110 -5.84 -8.70 0.46
CA ARG A 110 -6.58 -7.46 0.34
C ARG A 110 -6.99 -6.96 1.72
N SER A 111 -6.66 -5.73 2.02
CA SER A 111 -6.91 -5.09 3.30
C SER A 111 -7.69 -3.79 3.10
N LYS A 112 -8.59 -3.49 4.03
CA LYS A 112 -9.24 -2.18 4.10
C LYS A 112 -8.20 -1.10 4.32
N ARG A 113 -8.25 -0.05 3.50
CA ARG A 113 -7.38 1.12 3.62
C ARG A 113 -7.95 2.06 4.67
N ILE A 114 -7.13 2.44 5.63
CA ILE A 114 -7.42 3.52 6.57
C ILE A 114 -6.60 4.72 6.10
N LYS A 115 -7.27 5.76 5.57
CA LYS A 115 -6.60 7.02 5.24
C LYS A 115 -6.28 7.72 6.57
N GLN A 116 -5.02 7.67 7.00
CA GLN A 116 -4.55 8.59 8.04
C GLN A 116 -4.32 9.95 7.39
N GLN A 117 -5.17 10.93 7.73
CA GLN A 117 -4.85 12.34 7.54
C GLN A 117 -3.59 12.61 8.36
N VAL A 118 -2.47 12.91 7.70
CA VAL A 118 -1.32 13.49 8.40
C VAL A 118 -1.75 14.89 8.83
N PHE A 119 -2.17 15.04 10.09
CA PHE A 119 -2.23 16.34 10.75
C PHE A 119 -0.80 16.84 10.84
N CYS A 120 -0.43 17.78 9.98
CA CYS A 120 0.81 18.50 10.06
C CYS A 120 0.52 19.90 10.62
N GLU A 121 0.24 19.99 11.91
CA GLU A 121 0.35 21.24 12.66
C GLU A 121 0.93 20.95 14.04
N LEU A 122 2.22 21.22 14.20
CA LEU A 122 2.78 21.72 15.45
C LEU A 122 3.79 22.82 15.09
N THR A 123 3.25 24.01 14.81
CA THR A 123 3.96 25.27 15.02
C THR A 123 4.27 25.39 16.50
N THR A 124 5.54 25.27 16.88
CA THR A 124 6.07 25.88 18.09
C THR A 124 7.52 26.27 17.87
N SER A 125 7.72 27.40 17.20
CA SER A 125 8.95 28.17 17.35
C SER A 125 8.68 29.27 18.38
N LYS A 126 8.86 28.93 19.67
CA LYS A 126 9.13 29.95 20.69
C LYS A 126 10.56 30.43 20.47
N TYR A 127 10.74 31.56 19.79
CA TYR A 127 11.87 32.42 20.07
C TYR A 127 11.38 33.57 20.94
N SER A 128 11.63 33.46 22.24
CA SER A 128 11.90 34.64 23.07
C SER A 128 13.41 34.90 22.97
N MET A 129 13.80 36.03 22.42
CA MET A 129 15.04 36.69 22.78
C MET A 129 14.76 38.19 22.79
N TRP A 130 15.24 38.79 23.88
CA TRP A 130 15.17 40.18 24.34
C TRP A 130 15.21 41.25 23.26
#